data_AF-A0A8S1MRC6-F1
#
_entry.id   AF-A0A8S1MRC6-F1
#
_cell.length_a   1.000
_cell.length_b   1.000
_cell.length_c   1.000
_cell.angle_alpha   90.00
_cell.angle_beta   90.00
_cell.angle_gamma   90.00
#
_symmetry.space_group_name_H-M   'P 1'
#
loop_
_entity.id
_entity.type
_entity.pdbx_description
1 polymer ?
#
loop_
_entity_poly.entity_id
_entity_poly.type
_entity_poly.pdbx_seq_one_letter_code
_entity_poly.pdbx_strand_id
1 'polypeptide(L)'
;MGPVCSAQKRKSKAHEQKEEFRVSNQPCLDATSLAGQSLPLELKNQFGLEDSVQNLMKLFKRFTMFLDLVGNLDQLPQHTRDKLNNCIVIKQNISIIIQNNVKRVMREQQIIKRIDESDYYLIFNDRKFASTLNQMMSKLSNVILTELKPDEDFQSAFPILAVSFEEEAEKINNIVEKLKNNINISIRKGSSQHSISINQQQSNRKASQQ
;
A
#
# COMPACT_ATOMS: atom_id res chain seq x y z
N MET A 1 -54.83 -19.99 23.30
CA MET A 1 -55.04 -21.42 22.99
C MET A 1 -55.89 -21.50 21.74
N GLY A 2 -55.51 -22.34 20.77
CA GLY A 2 -56.22 -22.48 19.48
C GLY A 2 -55.69 -21.56 18.37
N PRO A 3 -55.58 -22.05 17.12
CA PRO A 3 -55.27 -23.43 16.72
C PRO A 3 -53.97 -23.53 15.89
N VAL A 4 -53.35 -24.71 15.90
CA VAL A 4 -52.28 -25.07 14.97
C VAL A 4 -52.90 -25.55 13.65
N CYS A 5 -52.31 -25.19 12.52
CA CYS A 5 -52.52 -25.90 11.25
C CYS A 5 -51.18 -26.07 10.52
N SER A 6 -51.00 -27.18 9.82
CA SER A 6 -49.69 -27.71 9.43
C SER A 6 -49.64 -28.15 7.97
N ALA A 7 -48.41 -28.25 7.44
CA ALA A 7 -48.07 -28.71 6.09
C ALA A 7 -48.41 -27.66 4.98
N GLN A 8 -47.86 -27.76 3.76
CA GLN A 8 -47.25 -28.93 3.13
C GLN A 8 -46.09 -28.57 2.17
N LYS A 9 -44.99 -29.34 2.20
CA LYS A 9 -43.90 -29.24 1.22
C LYS A 9 -44.35 -29.76 -0.15
N ARG A 10 -43.98 -29.05 -1.22
CA ARG A 10 -43.75 -29.65 -2.56
C ARG A 10 -42.46 -29.09 -3.17
N LYS A 11 -41.65 -29.96 -3.78
CA LYS A 11 -40.56 -29.61 -4.70
C LYS A 11 -41.05 -29.88 -6.13
N SER A 12 -40.58 -29.11 -7.13
CA SER A 12 -39.86 -29.64 -8.32
C SER A 12 -39.87 -28.71 -9.54
N LYS A 13 -38.74 -28.70 -10.27
CA LYS A 13 -38.55 -28.54 -11.73
C LYS A 13 -39.13 -27.29 -12.46
N ALA A 14 -38.26 -26.28 -12.60
CA ALA A 14 -37.57 -25.91 -13.85
C ALA A 14 -38.31 -25.78 -15.21
N HIS A 15 -38.13 -24.58 -15.80
CA HIS A 15 -37.79 -24.26 -17.21
C HIS A 15 -38.88 -24.14 -18.31
N GLU A 16 -39.12 -22.89 -18.75
CA GLU A 16 -39.08 -22.35 -20.15
C GLU A 16 -39.56 -20.86 -20.08
N GLN A 17 -38.76 -19.83 -20.44
CA GLN A 17 -38.44 -19.26 -21.77
C GLN A 17 -39.49 -18.28 -22.36
N LYS A 18 -39.00 -17.29 -23.14
CA LYS A 18 -39.72 -16.15 -23.82
C LYS A 18 -40.22 -15.03 -22.88
N GLU A 19 -40.42 -13.76 -23.30
CA GLU A 19 -39.97 -12.86 -24.42
C GLU A 19 -40.30 -11.41 -23.98
N GLU A 20 -39.82 -10.28 -24.51
CA GLU A 20 -38.93 -9.88 -25.62
C GLU A 20 -38.06 -8.69 -25.09
N PHE A 21 -36.85 -8.41 -25.60
CA PHE A 21 -36.21 -7.09 -25.41
C PHE A 21 -35.56 -6.59 -26.71
N ARG A 22 -36.04 -5.45 -27.21
CA ARG A 22 -35.64 -4.93 -28.53
C ARG A 22 -34.40 -4.04 -28.48
N VAL A 23 -33.68 -4.14 -29.61
CA VAL A 23 -32.72 -3.19 -30.17
C VAL A 23 -32.97 -1.74 -29.74
N SER A 24 -31.90 -1.08 -29.27
CA SER A 24 -31.70 0.36 -29.43
C SER A 24 -30.37 0.57 -30.14
N ASN A 25 -30.38 1.25 -31.29
CA ASN A 25 -29.18 1.50 -32.07
C ASN A 25 -28.39 2.67 -31.47
N GLN A 26 -27.16 2.41 -31.02
CA GLN A 26 -26.14 3.44 -30.84
C GLN A 26 -24.98 3.18 -31.81
N PRO A 27 -24.38 4.23 -32.40
CA PRO A 27 -23.34 4.05 -33.40
C PRO A 27 -22.06 3.50 -32.76
N CYS A 28 -21.56 2.40 -33.31
CA CYS A 28 -20.18 1.99 -33.08
C CYS A 28 -19.28 3.06 -33.72
N LEU A 29 -18.52 3.79 -32.91
CA LEU A 29 -17.44 4.63 -33.41
C LEU A 29 -16.25 3.71 -33.69
N ASP A 30 -16.01 3.44 -34.98
CA ASP A 30 -14.93 2.56 -35.41
C ASP A 30 -13.58 3.02 -34.87
N ALA A 31 -12.86 2.08 -34.25
CA ALA A 31 -11.57 2.31 -33.60
C ALA A 31 -10.47 2.61 -34.64
N THR A 32 -10.45 3.83 -35.14
CA THR A 32 -9.40 4.33 -36.04
C THR A 32 -8.08 4.37 -35.27
N SER A 33 -7.12 3.54 -35.69
CA SER A 33 -5.89 3.27 -34.97
C SER A 33 -5.07 4.55 -34.71
N LEU A 34 -4.97 4.92 -33.42
CA LEU A 34 -4.02 5.92 -32.93
C LEU A 34 -2.84 5.24 -32.22
N ALA A 35 -2.22 4.29 -32.93
CA ALA A 35 -0.99 3.64 -32.49
C ALA A 35 0.12 4.68 -32.24
N GLY A 36 0.68 4.68 -31.02
CA GLY A 36 1.89 5.45 -30.69
C GLY A 36 1.73 6.57 -29.67
N GLN A 37 0.53 6.94 -29.22
CA GLN A 37 0.39 7.86 -28.10
C GLN A 37 0.73 7.17 -26.76
N SER A 38 1.95 7.37 -26.29
CA SER A 38 2.35 6.97 -24.94
C SER A 38 1.53 7.74 -23.90
N LEU A 39 0.84 7.03 -23.00
CA LEU A 39 0.16 7.65 -21.85
C LEU A 39 1.13 8.61 -21.12
N PRO A 40 0.68 9.81 -20.68
CA PRO A 40 1.51 10.74 -19.93
C PRO A 40 2.23 10.05 -18.77
N LEU A 41 3.56 10.20 -18.69
CA LEU A 41 4.39 9.48 -17.71
C LEU A 41 3.96 9.73 -16.25
N GLU A 42 3.29 10.85 -16.00
CA GLU A 42 2.75 11.24 -14.71
C GLU A 42 1.61 10.32 -14.24
N LEU A 43 0.74 9.87 -15.15
CA LEU A 43 -0.28 8.84 -14.87
C LEU A 43 0.41 7.50 -14.57
N LYS A 44 1.37 7.08 -15.41
CA LYS A 44 2.09 5.81 -15.24
C LYS A 44 2.84 5.72 -13.90
N ASN A 45 3.34 6.85 -13.41
CA ASN A 45 3.99 6.94 -12.09
C ASN A 45 3.01 7.00 -10.90
N GLN A 46 1.74 7.38 -11.11
CA GLN A 46 0.71 7.33 -10.06
C GLN A 46 0.24 5.89 -9.82
N PHE A 47 -0.13 5.16 -10.88
CA PHE A 47 -0.54 3.75 -10.77
C PHE A 47 0.49 2.89 -9.99
N GLY A 48 1.78 3.02 -10.33
CA GLY A 48 2.85 2.28 -9.64
C GLY A 48 3.11 2.70 -8.19
N LEU A 49 2.66 3.89 -7.77
CA LEU A 49 2.71 4.32 -6.37
C LEU A 49 1.57 3.67 -5.58
N GLU A 50 0.34 3.78 -6.08
CA GLU A 50 -0.84 3.20 -5.45
C GLU A 50 -0.69 1.69 -5.25
N ASP A 51 -0.31 0.93 -6.29
CA ASP A 51 -0.07 -0.52 -6.19
C ASP A 51 0.97 -0.86 -5.10
N SER A 52 2.04 -0.06 -5.01
CA SER A 52 3.10 -0.27 -4.02
C SER A 52 2.59 -0.03 -2.59
N VAL A 53 1.81 1.03 -2.38
CA VAL A 53 1.22 1.37 -1.07
C VAL A 53 0.15 0.35 -0.68
N GLN A 54 -0.75 -0.02 -1.60
CA GLN A 54 -1.75 -1.07 -1.40
C GLN A 54 -1.09 -2.39 -0.95
N ASN A 55 -0.01 -2.78 -1.60
CA ASN A 55 0.67 -4.03 -1.29
C ASN A 55 1.43 -3.96 0.05
N LEU A 56 2.06 -2.83 0.39
CA LEU A 56 2.59 -2.62 1.76
C LEU A 56 1.48 -2.68 2.83
N MET A 57 0.27 -2.17 2.55
CA MET A 57 -0.87 -2.27 3.48
C MET A 57 -1.39 -3.71 3.64
N LYS A 58 -1.41 -4.50 2.56
CA LYS A 58 -1.74 -5.95 2.62
C LYS A 58 -0.70 -6.73 3.44
N LEU A 59 0.59 -6.46 3.23
CA LEU A 59 1.69 -7.04 4.03
C LEU A 59 1.57 -6.65 5.51
N PHE A 60 1.33 -5.37 5.80
CA PHE A 60 1.13 -4.87 7.16
C PHE A 60 -0.06 -5.52 7.87
N LYS A 61 -1.16 -5.77 7.16
CA LYS A 61 -2.33 -6.47 7.71
C LYS A 61 -2.05 -7.93 8.03
N ARG A 62 -1.30 -8.65 7.19
CA ARG A 62 -0.87 -10.04 7.49
C ARG A 62 0.10 -10.10 8.66
N PHE A 63 1.10 -9.22 8.70
CA PHE A 63 1.99 -9.07 9.85
C PHE A 63 1.25 -8.76 11.15
N THR A 64 0.22 -7.91 11.08
CA THR A 64 -0.67 -7.59 12.21
C THR A 64 -1.34 -8.85 12.75
N MET A 65 -1.92 -9.69 11.88
CA MET A 65 -2.52 -10.97 12.24
C MET A 65 -1.50 -11.94 12.84
N PHE A 66 -0.28 -12.01 12.31
CA PHE A 66 0.76 -12.89 12.84
C PHE A 66 1.18 -12.50 14.25
N LEU A 67 1.33 -11.20 14.56
CA LEU A 67 1.58 -10.74 15.93
C LEU A 67 0.43 -11.10 16.88
N ASP A 68 -0.81 -10.99 16.43
CA ASP A 68 -1.98 -11.35 17.24
C ASP A 68 -2.10 -12.88 17.47
N LEU A 69 -1.44 -13.70 16.65
CA LEU A 69 -1.31 -15.15 16.83
C LEU A 69 -0.15 -15.58 17.75
N VAL A 70 0.81 -14.71 18.07
CA VAL A 70 1.88 -15.04 19.04
C VAL A 70 1.32 -15.18 20.46
N GLY A 71 0.19 -14.51 20.75
CA GLY A 71 -0.58 -14.73 21.98
C GLY A 71 0.12 -14.23 23.24
N ASN A 72 0.23 -15.07 24.27
CA ASN A 72 0.87 -14.68 25.52
C ASN A 72 2.40 -14.87 25.46
N LEU A 73 3.13 -13.80 25.74
CA LEU A 73 4.59 -13.76 25.72
C LEU A 73 5.25 -14.17 27.05
N ASP A 74 4.50 -14.31 28.15
CA ASP A 74 5.01 -14.55 29.51
C ASP A 74 5.98 -15.74 29.61
N GLN A 75 5.78 -16.77 28.79
CA GLN A 75 6.58 -18.01 28.80
C GLN A 75 7.91 -17.88 28.03
N LEU A 76 8.08 -16.82 27.22
CA LEU A 76 9.28 -16.59 26.42
C LEU A 76 10.38 -15.92 27.25
N PRO A 77 11.67 -16.17 26.95
CA PRO A 77 12.78 -15.41 27.54
C PRO A 77 12.65 -13.90 27.30
N GLN A 78 13.16 -13.11 28.25
CA GLN A 78 13.01 -11.65 28.23
C GLN A 78 13.53 -11.01 26.93
N HIS A 79 14.64 -11.51 26.38
CA HIS A 79 15.21 -10.96 25.15
C HIS A 79 14.29 -11.17 23.93
N THR A 80 13.66 -12.35 23.81
CA THR A 80 12.64 -12.66 22.80
C THR A 80 11.40 -11.77 22.97
N ARG A 81 10.95 -11.57 24.23
CA ARG A 81 9.84 -10.65 24.54
C ARG A 81 10.13 -9.23 24.06
N ASP A 82 11.33 -8.72 24.30
CA ASP A 82 11.70 -7.34 23.94
C ASP A 82 11.77 -7.14 22.42
N LYS A 83 12.23 -8.14 21.66
CA LYS A 83 12.17 -8.13 20.18
C LYS A 83 10.73 -8.15 19.66
N LEU A 84 9.84 -8.93 20.28
CA LEU A 84 8.41 -8.93 19.94
C LEU A 84 7.74 -7.60 20.34
N ASN A 85 8.12 -7.00 21.47
CA ASN A 85 7.68 -5.67 21.87
C ASN A 85 8.14 -4.59 20.87
N ASN A 86 9.37 -4.65 20.34
CA ASN A 86 9.82 -3.77 19.25
C ASN A 86 8.87 -3.86 18.04
N CYS A 87 8.51 -5.08 17.63
CA CYS A 87 7.54 -5.32 16.55
C CYS A 87 6.13 -4.79 16.87
N ILE A 88 5.63 -4.97 18.09
CA ILE A 88 4.32 -4.43 18.54
C ILE A 88 4.32 -2.90 18.53
N VAL A 89 5.40 -2.25 19.00
CA VAL A 89 5.55 -0.78 18.97
C VAL A 89 5.60 -0.27 17.53
N ILE A 90 6.29 -0.96 16.61
CA ILE A 90 6.28 -0.58 15.18
C ILE A 90 4.88 -0.77 14.57
N LYS A 91 4.16 -1.86 14.89
CA LYS A 91 2.75 -2.07 14.51
C LYS A 91 1.84 -0.92 14.96
N GLN A 92 1.91 -0.53 16.23
CA GLN A 92 1.12 0.58 16.78
C GLN A 92 1.42 1.90 16.06
N ASN A 93 2.70 2.22 15.84
CA ASN A 93 3.10 3.45 15.14
C ASN A 93 2.59 3.48 13.69
N ILE A 94 2.66 2.37 12.94
CA ILE A 94 2.11 2.29 11.58
C ILE A 94 0.58 2.50 11.60
N SER A 95 -0.14 1.84 12.50
CA SER A 95 -1.60 2.03 12.66
C SER A 95 -1.99 3.49 12.95
N ILE A 96 -1.23 4.17 13.82
CA ILE A 96 -1.43 5.60 14.12
C ILE A 96 -1.20 6.47 12.88
N ILE A 97 -0.17 6.18 12.09
CA ILE A 97 0.14 6.93 10.86
C ILE A 97 -0.95 6.74 9.80
N ILE A 98 -1.47 5.51 9.61
CA ILE A 98 -2.61 5.24 8.71
C ILE A 98 -3.82 6.07 9.17
N GLN A 99 -4.26 5.89 10.41
CA GLN A 99 -5.46 6.55 10.95
C GLN A 99 -5.36 8.07 10.88
N ASN A 100 -4.20 8.66 11.20
CA ASN A 100 -4.01 10.11 11.14
C ASN A 100 -4.06 10.67 9.72
N ASN A 101 -3.52 9.95 8.72
CA ASN A 101 -3.60 10.41 7.32
C ASN A 101 -5.02 10.25 6.77
N VAL A 102 -5.73 9.14 7.03
CA VAL A 102 -7.15 8.99 6.65
C VAL A 102 -8.01 10.07 7.32
N LYS A 103 -7.82 10.31 8.63
CA LYS A 103 -8.49 11.39 9.37
C LYS A 103 -8.15 12.79 8.86
N ARG A 104 -7.01 12.98 8.18
CA ARG A 104 -6.67 14.24 7.51
C ARG A 104 -7.50 14.39 6.24
N VAL A 105 -7.43 13.41 5.33
CA VAL A 105 -8.14 13.43 4.05
C VAL A 105 -9.66 13.50 4.21
N MET A 106 -10.24 12.74 5.16
CA MET A 106 -11.68 12.81 5.45
C MET A 106 -12.11 14.21 5.93
N ARG A 107 -11.30 14.93 6.72
CA ARG A 107 -11.60 16.31 7.13
C ARG A 107 -11.42 17.30 5.98
N GLU A 108 -10.39 17.12 5.15
CA GLU A 108 -10.18 17.88 3.92
C GLU A 108 -11.39 17.73 2.96
N GLN A 109 -12.00 16.54 2.90
CA GLN A 109 -13.16 16.20 2.08
C GLN A 109 -14.54 16.37 2.78
N GLN A 110 -14.59 16.91 4.00
CA GLN A 110 -15.83 17.07 4.80
C GLN A 110 -16.62 15.77 5.08
N ILE A 111 -15.95 14.62 5.10
CA ILE A 111 -16.56 13.31 5.38
C ILE A 111 -16.71 13.11 6.89
N ILE A 112 -17.94 13.11 7.39
CA ILE A 112 -18.28 12.98 8.82
C ILE A 112 -18.78 11.56 9.12
N LYS A 113 -17.85 10.59 9.25
CA LYS A 113 -18.12 9.25 9.82
C LYS A 113 -16.94 8.76 10.68
N ARG A 114 -17.09 7.59 11.32
CA ARG A 114 -15.95 6.86 11.90
C ARG A 114 -15.11 6.26 10.76
N ILE A 115 -13.80 6.19 10.97
CA ILE A 115 -12.86 5.54 10.05
C ILE A 115 -13.10 4.02 10.10
N ASP A 116 -13.17 3.40 8.94
CA ASP A 116 -13.11 1.95 8.76
C ASP A 116 -11.99 1.56 7.78
N GLU A 117 -11.72 0.26 7.60
CA GLU A 117 -10.68 -0.20 6.67
C GLU A 117 -11.00 0.13 5.20
N SER A 118 -12.28 0.32 4.85
CA SER A 118 -12.67 0.65 3.48
C SER A 118 -12.35 2.10 3.12
N ASP A 119 -12.05 2.96 4.10
CA ASP A 119 -11.54 4.33 3.88
C ASP A 119 -10.06 4.40 3.49
N TYR A 120 -9.30 3.30 3.63
CA TYR A 120 -7.84 3.34 3.50
C TYR A 120 -7.36 3.71 2.07
N TYR A 121 -8.22 3.58 1.05
CA TYR A 121 -7.92 4.03 -0.32
C TYR A 121 -7.64 5.54 -0.43
N LEU A 122 -8.22 6.35 0.47
CA LEU A 122 -8.08 7.80 0.50
C LEU A 122 -6.62 8.28 0.62
N ILE A 123 -5.70 7.39 1.03
CA ILE A 123 -4.28 7.73 1.23
C ILE A 123 -3.30 6.97 0.32
N PHE A 124 -3.76 6.06 -0.55
CA PHE A 124 -2.85 5.25 -1.37
C PHE A 124 -1.98 6.07 -2.35
N ASN A 125 -2.47 7.23 -2.80
CA ASN A 125 -1.74 8.14 -3.69
C ASN A 125 -1.00 9.29 -2.95
N ASP A 126 -1.08 9.38 -1.62
CA ASP A 126 -0.35 10.41 -0.84
C ASP A 126 1.15 10.06 -0.77
N ARG A 127 1.98 10.81 -1.49
CA ARG A 127 3.44 10.63 -1.53
C ARG A 127 4.13 10.80 -0.17
N LYS A 128 3.60 11.64 0.72
CA LYS A 128 4.16 11.85 2.07
C LYS A 128 3.82 10.65 2.97
N PHE A 129 2.58 10.18 2.92
CA PHE A 129 2.18 8.94 3.57
C PHE A 129 3.00 7.76 3.05
N ALA A 130 3.09 7.58 1.73
CA ALA A 130 3.84 6.50 1.10
C ALA A 130 5.32 6.49 1.52
N SER A 131 5.99 7.64 1.53
CA SER A 131 7.39 7.75 2.01
C SER A 131 7.54 7.36 3.49
N THR A 132 6.61 7.81 4.34
CA THR A 132 6.61 7.51 5.78
C THR A 132 6.32 6.03 6.05
N LEU A 133 5.32 5.46 5.38
CA LEU A 133 4.99 4.03 5.42
C LEU A 133 6.18 3.19 4.97
N ASN A 134 6.85 3.59 3.88
CA ASN A 134 8.00 2.87 3.35
C ASN A 134 9.16 2.79 4.37
N GLN A 135 9.43 3.87 5.10
CA GLN A 135 10.43 3.87 6.18
C GLN A 135 10.01 2.95 7.34
N MET A 136 8.77 3.03 7.79
CA MET A 136 8.26 2.23 8.91
C MET A 136 8.19 0.73 8.58
N MET A 137 7.76 0.37 7.37
CA MET A 137 7.77 -0.99 6.87
C MET A 137 9.20 -1.52 6.70
N SER A 138 10.15 -0.70 6.22
CA SER A 138 11.57 -1.06 6.16
C SER A 138 12.20 -1.26 7.56
N LYS A 139 11.75 -0.51 8.58
CA LYS A 139 12.17 -0.78 9.96
C LYS A 139 11.60 -2.11 10.45
N LEU A 140 10.35 -2.40 10.11
CA LEU A 140 9.67 -3.62 10.50
C LEU A 140 10.32 -4.88 9.92
N SER A 141 10.60 -4.90 8.62
CA SER A 141 11.30 -6.01 7.96
C SER A 141 12.71 -6.21 8.49
N ASN A 142 13.43 -5.13 8.82
CA ASN A 142 14.75 -5.23 9.44
C ASN A 142 14.68 -5.91 10.82
N VAL A 143 13.81 -5.46 11.74
CA VAL A 143 13.66 -6.10 13.07
C VAL A 143 13.34 -7.60 12.92
N ILE A 144 12.46 -7.97 11.99
CA ILE A 144 12.16 -9.38 11.73
C ILE A 144 13.42 -10.14 11.28
N LEU A 145 14.13 -9.65 10.25
CA LEU A 145 15.23 -10.38 9.62
C LEU A 145 16.54 -10.35 10.42
N THR A 146 16.75 -9.37 11.29
CA THR A 146 18.00 -9.21 12.05
C THR A 146 17.86 -9.46 13.55
N GLU A 147 16.67 -9.36 14.14
CA GLU A 147 16.46 -9.61 15.57
C GLU A 147 15.67 -10.90 15.83
N LEU A 148 14.52 -11.11 15.18
CA LEU A 148 13.63 -12.27 15.41
C LEU A 148 14.03 -13.53 14.64
N LYS A 149 14.43 -13.42 13.37
CA LYS A 149 14.89 -14.57 12.56
C LYS A 149 16.02 -15.37 13.22
N PRO A 150 17.08 -14.74 13.80
CA PRO A 150 18.13 -15.47 14.52
C PRO A 150 17.82 -15.75 16.01
N ASP A 151 16.57 -15.57 16.46
CA ASP A 151 16.17 -15.85 17.85
C ASP A 151 15.73 -17.32 17.99
N GLU A 152 16.61 -18.18 18.52
CA GLU A 152 16.34 -19.63 18.61
C GLU A 152 15.12 -19.96 19.49
N ASP A 153 14.87 -19.17 20.55
CA ASP A 153 13.69 -19.30 21.41
C ASP A 153 12.40 -18.95 20.65
N PHE A 154 12.38 -17.88 19.86
CA PHE A 154 11.26 -17.54 18.98
C PHE A 154 10.99 -18.62 17.91
N GLN A 155 12.05 -19.09 17.25
CA GLN A 155 11.97 -20.15 16.25
C GLN A 155 11.44 -21.46 16.83
N SER A 156 11.84 -21.80 18.06
CA SER A 156 11.39 -23.00 18.78
C SER A 156 9.95 -22.89 19.28
N ALA A 157 9.54 -21.72 19.77
CA ALA A 157 8.20 -21.48 20.30
C ALA A 157 7.13 -21.33 19.20
N PHE A 158 7.47 -20.71 18.06
CA PHE A 158 6.51 -20.40 17.00
C PHE A 158 7.03 -20.71 15.57
N PRO A 159 7.51 -21.93 15.26
CA PRO A 159 8.22 -22.24 14.01
C PRO A 159 7.42 -21.88 12.74
N ILE A 160 6.10 -22.10 12.74
CA ILE A 160 5.22 -21.74 11.60
C ILE A 160 5.09 -20.22 11.45
N LEU A 161 4.96 -19.48 12.56
CA LEU A 161 4.89 -18.01 12.51
C LEU A 161 6.24 -17.42 12.13
N ALA A 162 7.36 -17.96 12.61
CA ALA A 162 8.69 -17.44 12.32
C ALA A 162 9.01 -17.49 10.81
N VAL A 163 8.74 -18.61 10.13
CA VAL A 163 8.80 -18.71 8.65
C VAL A 163 7.84 -17.72 7.99
N SER A 164 6.62 -17.57 8.51
CA SER A 164 5.63 -16.64 7.96
C SER A 164 6.06 -15.17 8.10
N PHE A 165 6.67 -14.79 9.23
CA PHE A 165 7.23 -13.46 9.46
C PHE A 165 8.40 -13.17 8.53
N GLU A 166 9.33 -14.12 8.37
CA GLU A 166 10.45 -14.04 7.44
C GLU A 166 9.98 -13.80 6.00
N GLU A 167 9.06 -14.65 5.51
CA GLU A 167 8.46 -14.52 4.19
C GLU A 167 7.86 -13.12 3.96
N GLU A 168 7.08 -12.60 4.91
CA GLU A 168 6.48 -11.27 4.78
C GLU A 168 7.54 -10.16 4.85
N ALA A 169 8.59 -10.30 5.66
CA ALA A 169 9.69 -9.34 5.74
C ALA A 169 10.49 -9.26 4.43
N GLU A 170 10.74 -10.39 3.77
CA GLU A 170 11.36 -10.39 2.43
C GLU A 170 10.45 -9.75 1.38
N LYS A 171 9.14 -10.04 1.41
CA LYS A 171 8.16 -9.40 0.51
C LYS A 171 8.08 -7.88 0.76
N ILE A 172 8.18 -7.44 2.01
CA ILE A 172 8.28 -6.01 2.38
C ILE A 172 9.53 -5.39 1.77
N ASN A 173 10.72 -5.95 1.99
CA ASN A 173 11.98 -5.42 1.43
C ASN A 173 11.93 -5.31 -0.11
N ASN A 174 11.39 -6.33 -0.78
CA ASN A 174 11.21 -6.35 -2.23
C ASN A 174 10.26 -5.26 -2.78
N ILE A 175 9.34 -4.73 -1.97
CA ILE A 175 8.51 -3.58 -2.35
C ILE A 175 9.17 -2.27 -1.92
N VAL A 176 9.80 -2.23 -0.74
CA VAL A 176 10.48 -1.05 -0.19
C VAL A 176 11.55 -0.50 -1.15
N GLU A 177 12.35 -1.38 -1.77
CA GLU A 177 13.37 -0.96 -2.75
C GLU A 177 12.74 -0.45 -4.06
N LYS A 178 11.64 -1.04 -4.52
CA LYS A 178 10.90 -0.53 -5.70
C LYS A 178 10.34 0.86 -5.43
N LEU A 179 9.77 1.08 -4.24
CA LEU A 179 9.19 2.35 -3.83
C LEU A 179 10.27 3.45 -3.65
N LYS A 180 11.42 3.12 -3.04
CA LYS A 180 12.61 4.01 -2.98
C LYS A 180 13.04 4.47 -4.38
N ASN A 181 13.18 3.53 -5.32
CA ASN A 181 13.59 3.84 -6.69
C ASN A 181 12.57 4.72 -7.42
N ASN A 182 11.27 4.43 -7.32
CA ASN A 182 10.21 5.24 -7.92
C ASN A 182 10.20 6.70 -7.38
N ILE A 183 10.36 6.89 -6.07
CA ILE A 183 10.46 8.22 -5.45
C ILE A 183 11.69 8.97 -5.99
N ASN A 184 12.86 8.33 -6.00
CA ASN A 184 14.11 8.93 -6.46
C ASN A 184 14.06 9.37 -7.94
N ILE A 185 13.42 8.57 -8.80
CA ILE A 185 13.23 8.91 -10.23
C ILE A 185 12.32 10.14 -10.38
N SER A 186 11.25 10.26 -9.58
CA SER A 186 10.37 11.45 -9.63
C SER A 186 11.08 12.73 -9.19
N ILE A 187 11.99 12.67 -8.21
CA ILE A 187 12.72 13.84 -7.71
C ILE A 187 13.73 14.33 -8.76
N ARG A 188 14.53 13.41 -9.34
CA ARG A 188 15.57 13.78 -10.32
C ARG A 188 14.99 14.45 -11.58
N LYS A 189 13.80 14.04 -12.04
CA LYS A 189 13.17 14.63 -13.23
C LYS A 189 12.58 16.03 -12.97
N GLY A 190 12.07 16.30 -11.77
CA GLY A 190 11.63 17.65 -11.39
C GLY A 190 12.75 18.70 -11.38
N SER A 191 13.99 18.28 -11.13
CA SER A 191 15.17 19.16 -11.18
C SER A 191 15.70 19.46 -12.58
N SER A 192 15.16 18.84 -13.64
CA SER A 192 15.81 18.76 -14.96
C SER A 192 15.37 19.83 -15.97
N GLN A 193 14.50 20.78 -15.61
CA GLN A 193 13.92 21.77 -16.55
C GLN A 193 14.46 23.20 -16.43
N HIS A 194 15.47 23.46 -15.57
CA HIS A 194 15.94 24.83 -15.29
C HIS A 194 17.45 25.11 -15.51
N SER A 195 18.17 24.25 -16.22
CA SER A 195 19.64 24.38 -16.40
C SER A 195 20.10 24.54 -17.85
N ILE A 196 19.54 25.51 -18.59
CA ILE A 196 20.06 25.95 -19.89
C ILE A 196 20.03 27.50 -19.96
N SER A 197 21.09 28.10 -20.51
CA SER A 197 21.22 29.52 -20.89
C SER A 197 21.24 30.61 -19.81
N ILE A 198 22.25 30.58 -18.92
CA ILE A 198 22.94 31.82 -18.50
C ILE A 198 24.46 31.59 -18.57
N ASN A 199 25.05 31.84 -19.75
CA ASN A 199 26.44 32.30 -19.91
C ASN A 199 26.76 32.56 -21.40
N GLN A 200 26.66 33.83 -21.82
CA GLN A 200 27.57 34.39 -22.81
C GLN A 200 28.38 35.48 -22.11
N GLN A 201 29.70 35.44 -22.26
CA GLN A 201 30.61 36.11 -21.36
C GLN A 201 30.73 37.61 -21.64
N GLN A 202 30.53 38.42 -20.60
CA GLN A 202 31.16 39.74 -20.55
C GLN A 202 32.68 39.55 -20.32
N SER A 203 33.44 39.42 -21.40
CA SER A 203 34.91 39.33 -21.32
C SER A 203 35.60 40.10 -22.44
N ASN A 204 35.63 41.44 -22.32
CA ASN A 204 36.74 42.26 -22.83
C ASN A 204 36.73 43.69 -22.26
N ARG A 205 37.36 43.89 -21.09
CA ARG A 205 37.75 45.21 -20.57
C ARG A 205 39.00 45.13 -19.67
N LYS A 206 40.17 45.39 -20.28
CA LYS A 206 41.27 46.29 -19.82
C LYS A 206 42.69 45.75 -20.03
N ALA A 207 43.35 46.30 -21.05
CA ALA A 207 44.69 46.90 -20.99
C ALA A 207 44.83 47.73 -22.29
N SER A 208 45.49 48.89 -22.44
CA SER A 208 46.08 49.94 -21.58
C SER A 208 47.37 50.36 -22.29
N GLN A 209 47.46 51.63 -22.74
CA GLN A 209 48.65 52.27 -23.32
C GLN A 209 49.08 51.70 -24.69
N GLN A 210 49.56 52.50 -25.66
CA GLN A 210 50.04 53.88 -25.61
C GLN A 210 49.18 54.85 -26.46
#